data_AF-Q2W8I4-F1
#
_entry.id   AF-Q2W8I4-F1
#
_cell.length_a   1.000
_cell.length_b   1.000
_cell.length_c   1.000
_cell.angle_alpha   90.00
_cell.angle_beta   90.00
_cell.angle_gamma   90.00
#
_symmetry.space_group_name_H-M   'P 1'
#
loop_
_entity.id
_entity.type
_entity.pdbx_description
1 polymer ?
#
loop_
_entity_poly.entity_id
_entity_poly.type
_entity_poly.pdbx_seq_one_letter_code
_entity_poly.pdbx_strand_id
1 'polypeptide(L)'
;MLNLPQDFPITTDTLLTSLKALQLPSLLKRGMLGLTQQKTGRFRADQDIDDMARLVYAPTAILLRFIATTPGLALPLLFPTPREFLKTLRSAFPTEPDLQEISLPLGLEKSAASRWNRGLNSRPYTSAQVLMALITADSARIVERWQIVTRMAALEAELRGIDLATAGSWGDRPQAWIPRLKKDSQPNIH
;
A
#
# COMPACT_ATOMS: atom_id res chain seq x y z
N MET A 1 -11.21 -11.56 -12.40
CA MET A 1 -10.32 -10.44 -12.04
C MET A 1 -11.11 -9.45 -11.21
N LEU A 2 -10.49 -8.78 -10.23
CA LEU A 2 -11.11 -7.66 -9.53
C LEU A 2 -11.18 -6.46 -10.48
N ASN A 3 -12.36 -5.90 -10.71
CA ASN A 3 -12.50 -4.61 -11.39
C ASN A 3 -12.25 -3.47 -10.38
N LEU A 4 -10.99 -3.28 -9.99
CA LEU A 4 -10.59 -2.11 -9.23
C LEU A 4 -10.41 -0.92 -10.18
N PRO A 5 -11.00 0.26 -9.89
CA PRO A 5 -10.71 1.46 -10.67
C PRO A 5 -9.23 1.80 -10.54
N GLN A 6 -8.51 1.78 -11.66
CA GLN A 6 -7.06 2.04 -11.67
C GLN A 6 -6.74 3.50 -11.34
N ASP A 7 -7.63 4.41 -11.73
CA ASP A 7 -7.41 5.87 -11.68
C ASP A 7 -8.05 6.56 -10.45
N PHE A 8 -8.47 5.79 -9.44
CA PHE A 8 -9.08 6.33 -8.22
C PHE A 8 -8.44 5.75 -6.96
N PRO A 9 -8.19 6.54 -5.90
CA PRO A 9 -7.61 6.03 -4.67
C PRO A 9 -8.52 4.97 -4.03
N ILE A 10 -7.91 3.93 -3.45
CA ILE A 10 -8.68 2.85 -2.83
C ILE A 10 -9.29 3.33 -1.51
N THR A 11 -10.61 3.16 -1.41
CA THR A 11 -11.39 3.47 -0.22
C THR A 11 -11.74 2.22 0.60
N THR A 12 -12.21 2.41 1.83
CA THR A 12 -12.68 1.36 2.72
C THR A 12 -13.86 0.61 2.11
N ASP A 13 -14.73 1.30 1.37
CA ASP A 13 -15.83 0.67 0.63
C ASP A 13 -15.32 -0.16 -0.55
N THR A 14 -14.33 0.35 -1.30
CA THR A 14 -13.62 -0.41 -2.33
C THR A 14 -12.97 -1.66 -1.74
N LEU A 15 -12.33 -1.54 -0.57
CA LEU A 15 -11.71 -2.65 0.15
C LEU A 15 -12.75 -3.69 0.60
N LEU A 16 -13.83 -3.27 1.26
CA LEU A 16 -14.88 -4.17 1.74
C LEU A 16 -15.54 -4.92 0.58
N THR A 17 -15.83 -4.22 -0.51
CA THR A 17 -16.40 -4.82 -1.73
C THR A 17 -15.42 -5.80 -2.36
N SER A 18 -14.15 -5.40 -2.48
CA SER A 18 -13.12 -6.24 -3.08
C SER A 18 -12.79 -7.47 -2.24
N LEU A 19 -12.77 -7.37 -0.91
CA LEU A 19 -12.52 -8.51 -0.02
C LEU A 19 -13.64 -9.57 -0.06
N LYS A 20 -14.88 -9.15 -0.35
CA LYS A 20 -15.98 -10.09 -0.62
C LYS A 20 -15.77 -10.82 -1.94
N ALA A 21 -15.31 -10.12 -2.97
CA ALA A 21 -15.05 -10.69 -4.30
C ALA A 21 -13.74 -11.51 -4.38
N LEU A 22 -12.77 -11.22 -3.52
CA LEU A 22 -11.48 -11.88 -3.45
C LEU A 22 -11.59 -13.23 -2.73
N GLN A 23 -11.10 -14.32 -3.33
CA GLN A 23 -10.91 -15.61 -2.66
C GLN A 23 -9.63 -15.66 -1.82
N LEU A 24 -9.33 -14.58 -1.08
CA LEU A 24 -8.14 -14.54 -0.22
C LEU A 24 -8.31 -15.44 1.02
N PRO A 25 -7.22 -16.01 1.55
CA PRO A 25 -7.22 -16.65 2.86
C PRO A 25 -7.79 -15.72 3.95
N SER A 26 -8.62 -16.29 4.83
CA SER A 26 -9.40 -15.54 5.84
C SER A 26 -8.54 -14.68 6.76
N LEU A 27 -7.32 -15.14 7.09
CA LEU A 27 -6.35 -14.41 7.91
C LEU A 27 -5.92 -13.08 7.27
N LEU A 28 -5.77 -13.05 5.94
CA LEU A 28 -5.39 -11.84 5.22
C LEU A 28 -6.56 -10.88 5.13
N LYS A 29 -7.77 -11.39 4.90
CA LYS A 29 -8.99 -10.56 4.94
C LYS A 29 -9.12 -9.88 6.29
N ARG A 30 -8.93 -10.62 7.39
CA ARG A 30 -8.98 -10.08 8.76
C ARG A 30 -7.84 -9.10 9.04
N GLY A 31 -6.61 -9.41 8.60
CA GLY A 31 -5.47 -8.51 8.76
C GLY A 31 -5.65 -7.18 8.02
N MET A 32 -6.09 -7.24 6.75
CA MET A 32 -6.33 -6.05 5.94
C MET A 32 -7.46 -5.17 6.49
N LEU A 33 -8.55 -5.79 6.98
CA LEU A 33 -9.65 -5.06 7.62
C LEU A 33 -9.26 -4.46 8.96
N GLY A 34 -8.66 -5.27 9.84
CA GLY A 34 -8.29 -4.87 11.18
C GLY A 34 -7.25 -3.74 11.21
N LEU A 35 -6.24 -3.80 10.33
CA LEU A 35 -5.23 -2.74 10.24
C LEU A 35 -5.78 -1.44 9.67
N THR A 36 -6.66 -1.55 8.66
CA THR A 36 -7.31 -0.38 8.06
C THR A 36 -8.17 0.32 9.11
N GLN A 37 -8.98 -0.43 9.86
CA GLN A 37 -9.83 0.11 10.92
C GLN A 37 -9.05 0.65 12.12
N GLN A 38 -7.97 -0.01 12.56
CA GLN A 38 -7.18 0.46 13.71
C GLN A 38 -6.38 1.73 13.41
N LYS A 39 -5.73 1.81 12.24
CA LYS A 39 -4.92 2.99 11.89
C LYS A 39 -5.79 4.18 11.54
N THR A 40 -6.86 3.98 10.75
CA THR A 40 -7.81 5.07 10.47
C THR A 40 -8.59 5.47 11.71
N GLY A 41 -8.96 4.53 12.60
CA GLY A 41 -9.67 4.82 13.85
C GLY A 41 -8.89 5.70 14.84
N ARG A 42 -7.59 5.43 15.05
CA ARG A 42 -6.72 6.31 15.86
C ARG A 42 -6.56 7.69 15.23
N PHE A 43 -6.38 7.75 13.91
CA PHE A 43 -6.17 9.02 13.20
C PHE A 43 -7.44 9.89 13.13
N ARG A 44 -8.63 9.26 13.07
CA ARG A 44 -9.94 9.93 13.08
C ARG A 44 -10.23 10.63 14.41
N ALA A 45 -9.88 10.01 15.53
CA ALA A 45 -10.11 10.57 16.86
C ALA A 45 -9.27 11.83 17.12
N ASP A 46 -8.11 11.95 16.46
CA ASP A 46 -7.14 13.01 16.74
C ASP A 46 -7.29 14.26 15.84
N GLN A 47 -8.13 14.22 14.79
CA GLN A 47 -8.15 15.28 13.75
C GLN A 47 -9.55 15.77 13.31
N ASP A 48 -10.65 15.14 13.74
CA ASP A 48 -12.02 15.59 13.42
C ASP A 48 -12.29 15.78 11.90
N ILE A 49 -11.73 14.90 11.06
CA ILE A 49 -11.86 14.95 9.59
C ILE A 49 -12.82 13.85 9.09
N ASP A 50 -14.04 14.24 8.74
CA ASP A 50 -15.08 13.35 8.22
C ASP A 50 -14.78 12.77 6.82
N ASP A 51 -14.09 13.50 5.93
CA ASP A 51 -13.84 13.03 4.55
C ASP A 51 -12.67 12.02 4.42
N MET A 52 -11.76 11.99 5.40
CA MET A 52 -10.73 10.95 5.52
C MET A 52 -11.32 9.57 5.87
N ALA A 53 -12.60 9.52 6.30
CA ALA A 53 -13.29 8.30 6.70
C ALA A 53 -13.34 7.22 5.60
N ARG A 54 -13.05 7.59 4.35
CA ARG A 54 -13.09 6.66 3.22
C ARG A 54 -11.74 6.09 2.84
N LEU A 55 -10.59 6.69 3.11
CA LEU A 55 -9.33 6.17 2.56
C LEU A 55 -8.78 4.98 3.36
N VAL A 56 -8.23 3.99 2.67
CA VAL A 56 -7.50 2.90 3.33
C VAL A 56 -6.04 3.25 3.54
N TYR A 57 -5.43 2.61 4.54
CA TYR A 57 -3.99 2.66 4.78
C TYR A 57 -3.22 2.31 3.49
N ALA A 58 -2.23 3.12 3.11
CA ALA A 58 -1.59 3.05 1.78
C ALA A 58 -1.05 1.66 1.40
N PRO A 59 -0.33 0.93 2.28
CA PRO A 59 0.05 -0.46 2.01
C PRO A 59 -1.12 -1.41 1.74
N THR A 60 -2.30 -1.18 2.33
CA THR A 60 -3.49 -1.99 2.04
C THR A 60 -4.04 -1.70 0.65
N ALA A 61 -3.99 -0.43 0.19
CA ALA A 61 -4.37 -0.08 -1.18
C ALA A 61 -3.43 -0.74 -2.20
N ILE A 62 -2.11 -0.62 -2.00
CA ILE A 62 -1.10 -1.25 -2.86
C ILE A 62 -1.31 -2.76 -2.93
N LEU A 63 -1.53 -3.40 -1.78
CA LEU A 63 -1.79 -4.84 -1.68
C LEU A 63 -3.01 -5.27 -2.52
N LEU A 64 -4.10 -4.52 -2.45
CA LEU A 64 -5.30 -4.80 -3.24
C LEU A 64 -5.05 -4.69 -4.74
N ARG A 65 -4.35 -3.64 -5.19
CA ARG A 65 -4.01 -3.48 -6.62
C ARG A 65 -3.10 -4.61 -7.09
N PHE A 66 -2.13 -5.01 -6.26
CA PHE A 66 -1.22 -6.09 -6.59
C PHE A 66 -1.96 -7.41 -6.79
N ILE A 67 -2.84 -7.77 -5.85
CA ILE A 67 -3.64 -8.99 -5.93
C ILE A 67 -4.61 -8.93 -7.12
N ALA A 68 -5.18 -7.77 -7.44
CA ALA A 68 -6.07 -7.60 -8.58
C ALA A 68 -5.38 -7.81 -9.93
N THR A 69 -4.11 -7.45 -10.02
CA THR A 69 -3.31 -7.49 -11.27
C THR A 69 -2.46 -8.76 -11.39
N THR A 70 -2.32 -9.53 -10.30
CA THR A 70 -1.51 -10.77 -10.27
C THR A 70 -2.37 -11.98 -9.90
N PRO A 71 -3.08 -12.60 -10.86
CA PRO A 71 -3.89 -13.79 -10.61
C PRO A 71 -3.01 -15.00 -10.22
N GLY A 72 -3.53 -15.88 -9.35
CA GLY A 72 -2.85 -17.13 -8.95
C GLY A 72 -1.79 -16.97 -7.85
N LEU A 73 -1.72 -15.79 -7.23
CA LEU A 73 -0.77 -15.49 -6.17
C LEU A 73 -1.05 -16.30 -4.89
N ALA A 74 -0.14 -17.18 -4.52
CA ALA A 74 -0.15 -17.87 -3.23
C ALA A 74 0.64 -17.06 -2.18
N LEU A 75 0.09 -16.95 -0.97
CA LEU A 75 0.81 -16.37 0.15
C LEU A 75 1.56 -17.46 0.92
N PRO A 76 2.85 -17.27 1.22
CA PRO A 76 3.62 -18.24 1.94
C PRO A 76 3.06 -18.39 3.36
N LEU A 77 3.14 -19.61 3.90
CA LEU A 77 2.70 -19.91 5.27
C LEU A 77 3.52 -19.13 6.31
N LEU A 78 4.75 -18.74 5.97
CA LEU A 78 5.65 -17.96 6.80
C LEU A 78 5.94 -16.62 6.12
N PHE A 79 5.60 -15.52 6.79
CA PHE A 79 5.93 -14.18 6.35
C PHE A 79 7.41 -13.92 6.65
N PRO A 80 8.20 -13.40 5.68
CA PRO A 80 9.60 -13.12 5.92
C PRO A 80 9.73 -12.01 6.97
N THR A 81 10.74 -12.13 7.83
CA THR A 81 11.20 -11.04 8.68
C THR A 81 11.74 -9.90 7.80
N PRO A 82 11.79 -8.65 8.32
CA PRO A 82 12.43 -7.54 7.59
C PRO A 82 13.84 -7.86 7.11
N ARG A 83 14.62 -8.58 7.93
CA ARG A 83 15.99 -8.98 7.60
C ARG A 83 16.03 -10.01 6.46
N GLU A 84 15.16 -11.01 6.47
CA GLU A 84 15.08 -12.01 5.41
C GLU A 84 14.63 -11.38 4.09
N PHE A 85 13.65 -10.49 4.14
CA PHE A 85 13.18 -9.74 2.99
C PHE A 85 14.33 -8.95 2.34
N LEU A 86 15.08 -8.18 3.13
CA LEU A 86 16.21 -7.39 2.63
C LEU A 86 17.34 -8.27 2.09
N LYS A 87 17.65 -9.39 2.77
CA LYS A 87 18.61 -10.37 2.26
C LYS A 87 18.19 -10.88 0.87
N THR A 88 16.90 -11.15 0.70
CA THR A 88 16.35 -11.66 -0.55
C THR A 88 16.39 -10.59 -1.65
N LEU A 89 16.03 -9.32 -1.34
CA LEU A 89 16.19 -8.21 -2.27
C LEU A 89 17.65 -8.04 -2.70
N ARG A 90 18.59 -8.03 -1.76
CA ARG A 90 20.03 -7.91 -2.07
C ARG A 90 20.54 -9.00 -3.00
N SER A 91 20.01 -10.21 -2.90
CA SER A 91 20.38 -11.30 -3.81
C SER A 91 19.75 -11.18 -5.20
N ALA A 92 18.66 -10.44 -5.34
CA ALA A 92 17.89 -10.33 -6.58
C ALA A 92 18.26 -9.11 -7.43
N PHE A 93 18.87 -8.08 -6.83
CA PHE A 93 19.21 -6.83 -7.51
C PHE A 93 20.72 -6.60 -7.57
N PRO A 94 21.26 -6.10 -8.71
CA PRO A 94 22.68 -5.76 -8.85
C PRO A 94 23.09 -4.54 -8.01
N THR A 95 22.14 -3.66 -7.71
CA THR A 95 22.32 -2.53 -6.79
C THR A 95 21.19 -2.56 -5.79
N GLU A 96 21.51 -2.51 -4.51
CA GLU A 96 20.50 -2.55 -3.44
C GLU A 96 19.59 -1.32 -3.54
N PRO A 97 18.26 -1.50 -3.53
CA PRO A 97 17.33 -0.38 -3.45
C PRO A 97 17.59 0.46 -2.21
N ASP A 98 17.53 1.78 -2.35
CA ASP A 98 17.81 2.67 -1.22
C ASP A 98 16.67 2.67 -0.18
N LEU A 99 16.89 3.34 0.96
CA LEU A 99 15.87 3.42 2.01
C LEU A 99 14.58 4.10 1.55
N GLN A 100 14.64 5.01 0.57
CA GLN A 100 13.48 5.71 0.03
C GLN A 100 12.66 4.78 -0.87
N GLU A 101 13.33 4.00 -1.71
CA GLU A 101 12.73 2.99 -2.58
C GLU A 101 12.10 1.85 -1.78
N ILE A 102 12.65 1.52 -0.61
CA ILE A 102 12.05 0.55 0.32
C ILE A 102 10.89 1.17 1.11
N SER A 103 11.03 2.41 1.56
CA SER A 103 10.04 3.05 2.43
C SER A 103 8.73 3.33 1.69
N LEU A 104 8.82 3.68 0.41
CA LEU A 104 7.68 4.02 -0.43
C LEU A 104 6.66 2.86 -0.46
N PRO A 105 6.96 1.65 -0.98
CA PRO A 105 5.96 0.59 -1.06
C PRO A 105 5.47 0.08 0.29
N LEU A 106 6.30 0.18 1.33
CA LEU A 106 5.95 -0.29 2.67
C LEU A 106 5.07 0.69 3.45
N GLY A 107 4.80 1.90 2.94
CA GLY A 107 3.97 2.84 3.68
C GLY A 107 4.71 3.61 4.78
N LEU A 108 6.05 3.64 4.75
CA LEU A 108 6.86 4.05 5.89
C LEU A 108 7.61 5.37 5.63
N GLU A 109 7.91 6.10 6.70
CA GLU A 109 8.89 7.20 6.64
C GLU A 109 10.30 6.66 6.50
N LYS A 110 11.24 7.43 5.94
CA LYS A 110 12.67 7.03 5.89
C LYS A 110 13.25 6.64 7.26
N SER A 111 12.89 7.38 8.32
CA SER A 111 13.32 7.10 9.69
C SER A 111 12.71 5.81 10.26
N ALA A 112 11.43 5.56 9.94
CA ALA A 112 10.71 4.34 10.29
C ALA A 112 11.25 3.14 9.50
N ALA A 113 11.51 3.30 8.21
CA ALA A 113 12.15 2.33 7.34
C ALA A 113 13.57 2.00 7.82
N SER A 114 14.34 2.97 8.31
CA SER A 114 15.65 2.74 8.93
C SER A 114 15.57 1.91 10.23
N ARG A 115 14.61 2.22 11.13
CA ARG A 115 14.37 1.40 12.33
C ARG A 115 13.88 -0.01 11.98
N TRP A 116 13.05 -0.10 10.97
CA TRP A 116 12.49 -1.34 10.46
C TRP A 116 13.54 -2.21 9.75
N ASN A 117 14.44 -1.59 8.98
CA ASN A 117 15.62 -2.23 8.40
C ASN A 117 16.51 -2.84 9.50
N ARG A 118 16.61 -2.15 10.64
CA ARG A 118 17.28 -2.67 11.85
C ARG A 118 16.47 -3.72 12.63
N GLY A 119 15.28 -4.10 12.16
CA GLY A 119 14.43 -5.13 12.78
C GLY A 119 13.71 -4.68 14.06
N LEU A 120 13.65 -3.38 14.35
CA LEU A 120 13.22 -2.87 15.66
C LEU A 120 11.70 -2.74 15.87
N ASN A 121 10.86 -3.42 15.07
CA ASN A 121 9.39 -3.37 15.22
C ASN A 121 8.69 -4.49 14.44
N SER A 122 8.41 -5.63 15.08
CA SER A 122 7.56 -6.67 14.50
C SER A 122 6.31 -6.91 15.36
N ARG A 123 5.29 -6.07 15.14
CA ARG A 123 3.92 -6.45 15.51
C ARG A 123 3.46 -7.62 14.62
N PRO A 124 2.55 -8.49 15.09
CA PRO A 124 2.04 -9.58 14.26
C PRO A 124 1.16 -9.04 13.11
N TYR A 125 1.45 -9.48 11.88
CA TYR A 125 0.68 -9.35 10.64
C TYR A 125 0.39 -7.92 10.15
N THR A 126 1.43 -7.12 9.91
CA THR A 126 1.25 -5.82 9.21
C THR A 126 1.06 -6.01 7.70
N SER A 127 0.33 -5.11 7.03
CA SER A 127 0.18 -5.11 5.56
C SER A 127 1.53 -5.01 4.83
N ALA A 128 2.51 -4.35 5.46
CA ALA A 128 3.90 -4.34 5.01
C ALA A 128 4.52 -5.75 4.99
N GLN A 129 4.29 -6.57 6.02
CA GLN A 129 4.72 -7.98 6.03
C GLN A 129 4.06 -8.82 4.96
N VAL A 130 2.78 -8.56 4.69
CA VAL A 130 2.07 -9.23 3.60
C VAL A 130 2.66 -8.83 2.25
N LEU A 131 2.90 -7.54 2.02
CA LEU A 131 3.57 -7.06 0.79
C LEU A 131 4.93 -7.73 0.60
N MET A 132 5.76 -7.77 1.64
CA MET A 132 7.06 -8.48 1.58
C MET A 132 6.88 -9.94 1.16
N ALA A 133 5.97 -10.66 1.82
CA ALA A 133 5.71 -12.05 1.50
C ALA A 133 5.27 -12.25 0.05
N LEU A 134 4.46 -11.34 -0.49
CA LEU A 134 4.04 -11.40 -1.89
C LEU A 134 5.18 -11.19 -2.88
N ILE A 135 6.05 -10.22 -2.58
CA ILE A 135 7.24 -9.96 -3.36
C ILE A 135 8.14 -11.22 -3.35
N THR A 136 8.34 -11.85 -2.19
CA THR A 136 9.27 -12.97 -2.03
C THR A 136 8.67 -14.36 -2.28
N ALA A 137 7.36 -14.49 -2.50
CA ALA A 137 6.71 -15.80 -2.62
C ALA A 137 7.21 -16.64 -3.80
N ASP A 138 7.79 -16.00 -4.81
CA ASP A 138 8.43 -16.67 -5.96
C ASP A 138 9.74 -15.96 -6.26
N SER A 139 10.86 -16.62 -5.93
CA SER A 139 12.19 -16.05 -6.07
C SER A 139 12.54 -15.67 -7.51
N ALA A 140 12.01 -16.40 -8.50
CA ALA A 140 12.24 -16.11 -9.90
C ALA A 140 11.56 -14.80 -10.37
N ARG A 141 10.55 -14.34 -9.63
CA ARG A 141 9.73 -13.17 -9.99
C ARG A 141 9.89 -11.98 -9.03
N ILE A 142 10.86 -12.03 -8.11
CA ILE A 142 11.05 -10.97 -7.11
C ILE A 142 11.22 -9.61 -7.76
N VAL A 143 12.07 -9.49 -8.78
CA VAL A 143 12.37 -8.22 -9.45
C VAL A 143 11.10 -7.64 -10.10
N GLU A 144 10.38 -8.47 -10.86
CA GLU A 144 9.12 -8.09 -11.50
C GLU A 144 8.07 -7.65 -10.47
N ARG A 145 7.87 -8.45 -9.41
CA ARG A 145 6.86 -8.17 -8.37
C ARG A 145 7.20 -6.90 -7.59
N TRP A 146 8.48 -6.69 -7.27
CA TRP A 146 8.94 -5.46 -6.64
C TRP A 146 8.64 -4.24 -7.51
N GLN A 147 8.96 -4.29 -8.81
CA GLN A 147 8.69 -3.19 -9.74
C GLN A 147 7.19 -2.88 -9.84
N ILE A 148 6.32 -3.89 -9.88
CA ILE A 148 4.87 -3.71 -9.87
C ILE A 148 4.42 -3.00 -8.58
N VAL A 149 4.87 -3.49 -7.43
CA VAL A 149 4.52 -2.92 -6.12
C VAL A 149 4.99 -1.47 -6.00
N THR A 150 6.21 -1.15 -6.44
CA THR A 150 6.76 0.21 -6.44
C THR A 150 5.98 1.14 -7.36
N ARG A 151 5.59 0.67 -8.55
CA ARG A 151 4.74 1.45 -9.47
C ARG A 151 3.37 1.75 -8.87
N MET A 152 2.75 0.76 -8.23
CA MET A 152 1.48 0.95 -7.52
C MET A 152 1.61 1.92 -6.35
N ALA A 153 2.75 1.90 -5.65
CA ALA A 153 3.02 2.83 -4.58
C ALA A 153 3.14 4.28 -5.10
N ALA A 154 3.89 4.49 -6.19
CA ALA A 154 3.99 5.80 -6.83
C ALA A 154 2.61 6.31 -7.30
N LEU A 155 1.83 5.45 -7.95
CA LEU A 155 0.47 5.78 -8.38
C LEU A 155 -0.44 6.16 -7.19
N GLU A 156 -0.41 5.40 -6.11
CA GLU A 156 -1.18 5.73 -4.91
C GLU A 156 -0.73 7.06 -4.28
N ALA A 157 0.53 7.45 -4.43
CA ALA A 157 1.03 8.71 -3.88
C ALA A 157 0.44 9.87 -4.67
N GLU A 158 0.47 9.75 -5.99
CA GLU A 158 -0.10 10.71 -6.93
C GLU A 158 -1.62 10.88 -6.72
N LEU A 159 -2.38 9.77 -6.66
CA LEU A 159 -3.83 9.78 -6.44
C LEU A 159 -4.25 10.44 -5.12
N ARG A 160 -3.33 10.48 -4.15
CA ARG A 160 -3.52 11.07 -2.82
C ARG A 160 -2.90 12.48 -2.71
N GLY A 161 -2.29 13.00 -3.78
CA GLY A 161 -1.64 14.32 -3.79
C GLY A 161 -0.37 14.41 -2.94
N ILE A 162 0.29 13.28 -2.68
CA ILE A 162 1.39 13.20 -1.71
C ILE A 162 2.72 13.51 -2.38
N ASP A 163 3.35 14.59 -1.97
CA ASP A 163 4.77 14.82 -2.23
C ASP A 163 5.63 13.91 -1.33
N LEU A 164 6.21 12.88 -1.93
CA LEU A 164 7.06 11.91 -1.24
C LEU A 164 8.37 12.50 -0.71
N ALA A 165 8.81 13.65 -1.21
CA ALA A 165 10.02 14.31 -0.73
C ALA A 165 9.80 14.92 0.67
N THR A 166 8.57 15.35 0.95
CA THR A 166 8.21 16.04 2.20
C THR A 166 7.32 15.20 3.11
N ALA A 167 6.75 14.09 2.61
CA ALA A 167 5.97 13.15 3.40
C ALA A 167 6.83 12.44 4.45
N GLY A 168 6.41 12.54 5.71
CA GLY A 168 6.91 11.69 6.79
C GLY A 168 6.38 10.29 6.53
N SER A 169 5.14 10.03 6.97
CA SER A 169 4.41 8.80 6.67
C SER A 169 3.19 9.16 5.84
N TRP A 170 3.16 8.74 4.60
CA TRP A 170 2.02 8.96 3.70
C TRP A 170 0.76 8.17 4.04
N GLY A 171 0.85 7.22 4.99
CA GLY A 171 -0.32 6.59 5.61
C GLY A 171 -0.87 7.33 6.83
N ASP A 172 -0.12 8.28 7.39
CA ASP A 172 -0.41 8.98 8.64
C ASP A 172 -0.45 10.51 8.45
N ARG A 173 -0.67 11.02 7.23
CA ARG A 173 -0.86 12.46 6.99
C ARG A 173 -2.22 12.73 6.34
N PRO A 174 -3.04 13.63 6.90
CA PRO A 174 -4.23 14.11 6.22
C PRO A 174 -3.76 14.93 5.01
N GLN A 175 -4.27 14.59 3.84
CA GLN A 175 -3.96 15.29 2.59
C GLN A 175 -5.24 15.99 2.14
N ALA A 176 -5.14 17.28 1.81
CA ALA A 176 -6.23 18.03 1.24
C ALA A 176 -6.50 17.48 -0.16
N TRP A 177 -7.59 16.76 -0.34
CA TRP A 177 -7.84 16.10 -1.61
C TRP A 177 -8.16 17.16 -2.68
N ILE A 178 -7.43 17.12 -3.80
CA ILE A 178 -7.53 18.06 -4.91
C ILE A 178 -8.93 17.98 -5.53
N PRO A 179 -9.76 19.03 -5.51
CA PRO A 179 -10.90 19.09 -6.42
C PRO A 179 -10.39 19.54 -7.78
N ARG A 180 -10.04 18.61 -8.69
CA ARG A 180 -9.84 18.94 -10.11
C ARG A 180 -10.42 17.89 -11.04
N LEU A 181 -11.71 18.03 -11.30
CA LEU A 181 -12.21 17.96 -12.67
C LEU A 181 -12.73 19.36 -13.03
N LYS A 182 -11.83 20.26 -13.43
CA LYS A 182 -12.24 21.27 -14.42
C LYS A 182 -12.29 20.53 -15.75
N LYS A 183 -13.49 20.32 -16.27
CA LYS A 183 -13.68 20.01 -17.69
C LYS A 183 -14.08 21.32 -18.35
N ASP A 184 -13.09 22.11 -18.75
CA ASP A 184 -13.33 23.21 -19.69
C ASP A 184 -13.65 22.57 -21.06
N SER A 185 -14.92 22.59 -21.48
CA SER A 185 -15.42 22.49 -22.87
C SER A 185 -16.96 22.65 -22.92
N GLN A 186 -17.43 23.89 -22.77
CA GLN A 186 -18.47 24.65 -23.53
C GLN A 186 -19.62 23.93 -24.32
N PRO A 187 -20.80 24.56 -24.56
CA PRO A 187 -20.93 25.98 -24.94
C PRO A 187 -22.04 26.80 -24.24
N ASN A 188 -21.89 28.11 -24.40
CA ASN A 188 -22.94 29.10 -24.20
C ASN A 188 -24.26 28.61 -24.79
N ILE A 189 -25.32 28.62 -23.98
CA ILE A 189 -26.69 28.61 -24.47
C ILE A 189 -27.39 29.77 -23.78
N HIS A 190 -27.61 30.81 -24.60
CA HIS A 190 -28.55 31.94 -24.56
C HIS A 190 -29.01 32.50 -23.21
#